data_AF-A0A347WLD4-F1
#
_entry.id   AF-A0A347WLD4-F1
#
_cell.length_a   1.000
_cell.length_b   1.000
_cell.length_c   1.000
_cell.angle_alpha   90.00
_cell.angle_beta   90.00
_cell.angle_gamma   90.00
#
_symmetry.space_group_name_H-M   'P 1'
#
loop_
_entity.id
_entity.type
_entity.pdbx_description
1 polymer ?
#
loop_
_entity_poly.entity_id
_entity_poly.type
_entity_poly.pdbx_seq_one_letter_code
_entity_poly.pdbx_strand_id
1 'polypeptide(L)'
;MDIWILVIVLLAIAIVLLVASFFAEDDVDVEERINEYSVQQSQELYNVKTRLAELEQQTTFAPVAGPTSDTYPEEGEPTIAYEEDVLEVGEEIAVEPEAVSDEAHQQIIQLYSQGYTMHEISQAVNLNTITIQNVVDDYIENR
;
A
#
# COMPACT_ATOMS: atom_id res chain seq x y z
N MET A 1 41.26 -14.97 46.83
CA MET A 1 40.00 -14.72 47.59
C MET A 1 38.96 -14.08 46.69
N ASP A 2 39.38 -13.48 45.57
CA ASP A 2 38.56 -12.75 44.60
C ASP A 2 37.70 -13.66 43.72
N ILE A 3 38.21 -14.84 43.33
CA ILE A 3 37.44 -15.80 42.51
C ILE A 3 36.20 -16.35 43.23
N TRP A 4 36.31 -16.61 44.54
CA TRP A 4 35.18 -17.07 45.36
C TRP A 4 34.10 -15.97 45.49
N ILE A 5 34.52 -14.70 45.57
CA ILE A 5 33.61 -13.56 45.59
C ILE A 5 32.88 -13.42 44.25
N LEU A 6 33.57 -13.59 43.12
CA LEU A 6 32.93 -13.57 41.79
C LEU A 6 31.88 -14.66 41.64
N VAL A 7 32.15 -15.87 42.13
CA VAL A 7 31.18 -16.98 42.09
C VAL A 7 29.93 -16.66 42.91
N ILE A 8 30.09 -16.06 44.09
CA ILE A 8 28.96 -15.67 44.95
C ILE A 8 28.12 -14.56 44.30
N VAL A 9 28.76 -13.55 43.70
CA VAL A 9 28.08 -12.46 43.00
C VAL A 9 27.30 -13.00 41.80
N LEU A 10 27.91 -13.90 41.01
CA LEU A 10 27.26 -14.51 39.85
C LEU A 10 26.07 -15.38 40.27
N LEU A 11 26.19 -16.11 41.37
CA LEU A 11 25.10 -16.89 41.96
C LEU A 11 23.95 -16.00 42.46
N ALA A 12 24.27 -14.87 43.09
CA ALA A 12 23.25 -13.90 43.51
C ALA A 12 22.49 -13.32 42.31
N ILE A 13 23.19 -12.95 41.23
CA ILE A 13 22.57 -12.47 39.99
C ILE A 13 21.67 -13.56 39.38
N ALA A 14 22.11 -14.81 39.36
CA ALA A 14 21.31 -15.92 38.85
C ALA A 14 20.02 -16.13 39.65
N ILE A 15 20.07 -16.03 40.98
CA ILE A 15 18.89 -16.14 41.84
C ILE A 15 17.94 -14.95 41.59
N VAL A 16 18.47 -13.73 41.47
CA VAL A 16 17.66 -12.55 41.17
C VAL A 16 16.99 -12.66 39.80
N LEU A 17 17.71 -13.11 38.77
CA LEU A 17 17.17 -13.35 37.44
C LEU A 17 16.13 -14.48 37.43
N LEU A 18 16.31 -15.51 38.26
CA LEU A 18 15.35 -16.59 38.41
C LEU A 18 14.02 -16.06 38.99
N VAL A 19 14.08 -15.24 40.03
CA VAL A 19 12.89 -14.60 40.58
C VAL A 19 12.25 -13.65 39.56
N ALA A 20 13.05 -12.89 38.82
CA ALA A 20 12.55 -12.02 37.75
C ALA A 20 11.90 -12.81 36.61
N SER A 21 12.41 -14.01 36.30
CA SER A 21 11.83 -14.90 35.28
C SER A 21 10.46 -15.46 35.69
N PHE A 22 10.19 -15.59 36.99
CA PHE A 22 8.86 -15.96 37.48
C PHE A 22 7.88 -14.78 37.44
N PHE A 23 8.38 -13.55 37.44
CA PHE A 23 7.60 -12.32 37.27
C PHE A 23 7.49 -11.88 35.81
N ALA A 24 8.24 -12.50 34.90
CA ALA A 24 7.99 -12.42 33.47
C ALA A 24 6.73 -13.27 33.19
N GLU A 25 5.60 -12.61 33.46
CA GLU A 25 4.22 -13.09 33.42
C GLU A 25 3.88 -13.81 32.10
N ASP A 26 3.03 -14.83 32.21
CA ASP A 26 2.52 -15.73 31.15
C ASP A 26 2.27 -15.05 29.79
N ASP A 27 2.96 -15.51 28.74
CA ASP A 27 2.69 -15.16 27.33
C ASP A 27 1.29 -15.61 26.84
N VAL A 28 0.52 -16.31 27.69
CA VAL A 28 -0.82 -16.84 27.40
C VAL A 28 -1.78 -15.72 26.99
N ASP A 29 -1.71 -14.55 27.64
CA ASP A 29 -2.55 -13.38 27.31
C ASP A 29 -2.20 -12.76 25.95
N VAL A 30 -0.94 -12.87 25.52
CA VAL A 30 -0.49 -12.33 24.23
C VAL A 30 -0.89 -13.26 23.09
N GLU A 31 -0.74 -14.57 23.29
CA GLU A 31 -1.13 -15.58 22.32
C GLU A 31 -2.65 -15.60 22.08
N GLU A 32 -3.45 -15.44 23.13
CA GLU A 32 -4.91 -15.35 23.02
C GLU A 32 -5.34 -14.07 22.26
N ARG A 33 -4.74 -12.92 22.56
CA ARG A 33 -4.99 -11.66 21.81
C ARG A 33 -4.60 -11.75 20.34
N ILE A 34 -3.50 -12.42 20.02
CA ILE A 34 -3.06 -12.62 18.63
C ILE A 34 -4.03 -13.54 17.90
N ASN A 35 -4.52 -14.59 18.56
CA ASN A 35 -5.47 -15.52 17.96
C ASN A 35 -6.84 -14.86 17.72
N GLU A 36 -7.35 -14.10 18.70
CA GLU A 36 -8.58 -13.31 18.55
C GLU A 36 -8.46 -12.31 17.38
N TYR A 37 -7.34 -11.59 17.30
CA TYR A 37 -7.09 -10.63 16.21
C TYR A 37 -6.98 -11.32 14.84
N SER A 38 -6.29 -12.47 14.76
CA SER A 38 -6.15 -13.25 13.53
C SER A 38 -7.50 -13.77 13.03
N VAL A 39 -8.32 -14.30 13.93
CA VAL A 39 -9.67 -14.78 13.61
C VAL A 39 -10.56 -13.63 13.14
N GLN A 40 -10.50 -12.47 13.79
CA GLN A 40 -11.24 -11.29 13.39
C GLN A 40 -10.84 -10.80 12.00
N GLN A 41 -9.55 -10.69 11.72
CA GLN A 41 -9.04 -10.23 10.42
C GLN A 41 -9.45 -11.17 9.28
N SER A 42 -9.44 -12.48 9.52
CA SER A 42 -9.88 -13.48 8.55
C SER A 42 -11.35 -13.24 8.17
N GLN A 43 -12.22 -13.00 9.15
CA GLN A 43 -13.64 -12.71 8.91
C GLN A 43 -13.83 -11.41 8.13
N GLU A 44 -13.05 -10.37 8.42
CA GLU A 44 -13.08 -9.11 7.68
C GLU A 44 -12.64 -9.29 6.22
N LEU A 45 -11.57 -10.07 5.97
CA LEU A 45 -11.13 -10.43 4.63
C LEU A 45 -12.22 -11.18 3.85
N TYR A 46 -12.93 -12.12 4.48
CA TYR A 46 -14.06 -12.79 3.84
C TYR A 46 -15.17 -11.82 3.46
N ASN A 47 -15.53 -10.89 4.37
CA ASN A 47 -16.55 -9.89 4.11
C ASN A 47 -16.15 -8.93 2.97
N VAL A 48 -14.88 -8.51 2.92
CA VAL A 48 -14.34 -7.66 1.85
C VAL A 48 -14.36 -8.40 0.52
N LYS A 49 -13.95 -9.67 0.49
CA LYS A 49 -14.02 -10.50 -0.74
C LYS A 49 -15.44 -10.65 -1.25
N THR A 50 -16.42 -10.86 -0.36
CA THR A 50 -17.84 -10.96 -0.75
C THR A 50 -18.34 -9.65 -1.32
N ARG A 51 -18.06 -8.53 -0.65
CA ARG A 51 -18.44 -7.19 -1.15
C ARG A 51 -17.78 -6.89 -2.50
N LEU A 52 -16.49 -7.21 -2.64
CA LEU A 52 -15.76 -7.04 -3.89
C LEU A 52 -16.34 -7.90 -5.00
N ALA A 53 -16.69 -9.17 -4.73
CA ALA A 53 -17.32 -10.04 -5.71
C ALA A 53 -18.71 -9.53 -6.14
N GLU A 54 -19.48 -8.95 -5.23
CA GLU A 54 -20.76 -8.29 -5.55
C GLU A 54 -20.54 -7.06 -6.44
N LEU A 55 -19.52 -6.24 -6.16
CA LEU A 55 -19.12 -5.07 -6.95
C LEU A 55 -18.60 -5.46 -8.35
N GLU A 56 -17.79 -6.52 -8.44
CA GLU A 56 -17.31 -7.11 -9.71
C GLU A 56 -18.48 -7.65 -10.54
N GLN A 57 -19.46 -8.30 -9.89
CA GLN A 57 -20.63 -8.83 -10.56
C GLN A 57 -21.53 -7.71 -11.09
N GLN A 58 -21.67 -6.59 -10.37
CA GLN A 58 -22.41 -5.42 -10.86
C GLN A 58 -21.70 -4.72 -12.04
N THR A 59 -20.37 -4.77 -12.10
CA THR A 59 -19.58 -4.23 -13.22
C THR A 59 -19.57 -5.17 -14.44
N THR A 60 -19.77 -6.48 -14.25
CA THR A 60 -19.76 -7.49 -15.32
C THR A 60 -21.02 -7.46 -16.22
N PHE A 61 -22.08 -6.73 -15.87
CA PHE A 61 -23.29 -6.59 -16.71
C PHE A 61 -23.29 -5.30 -17.55
N ALA A 62 -22.24 -5.08 -18.32
CA ALA A 62 -22.38 -4.37 -19.60
C ALA A 62 -21.93 -5.34 -20.70
N PRO A 63 -22.85 -6.08 -21.34
CA PRO A 63 -22.50 -6.92 -22.47
C PRO A 63 -22.22 -5.98 -23.65
N VAL A 64 -20.97 -5.51 -23.78
CA VAL A 64 -20.46 -5.11 -25.09
C VAL A 64 -20.28 -6.41 -25.86
N ALA A 65 -21.27 -6.74 -26.67
CA ALA A 65 -21.19 -7.76 -27.70
C ALA A 65 -20.14 -7.33 -28.74
N GLY A 66 -18.86 -7.52 -28.41
CA GLY A 66 -17.76 -7.51 -29.37
C GLY A 66 -17.62 -8.91 -29.95
N PRO A 67 -17.68 -9.09 -31.28
CA PRO A 67 -17.48 -10.41 -31.88
C PRO A 67 -16.03 -10.85 -31.67
N THR A 68 -15.86 -12.04 -31.11
CA THR A 68 -14.59 -12.77 -31.07
C THR A 68 -14.15 -13.09 -32.50
N SER A 69 -12.94 -12.68 -32.87
CA SER A 69 -12.14 -13.39 -33.86
C SER A 69 -10.67 -13.22 -33.52
N ASP A 70 -10.06 -14.31 -33.07
CA ASP A 70 -8.63 -14.53 -33.26
C ASP A 70 -8.29 -14.22 -34.73
N THR A 71 -7.30 -13.36 -34.96
CA THR A 71 -6.35 -13.36 -36.09
C THR A 71 -5.43 -12.15 -35.90
N TYR A 72 -4.17 -12.40 -35.53
CA TYR A 72 -3.10 -11.44 -35.78
C TYR A 72 -2.77 -11.44 -37.28
N PRO A 73 -2.64 -10.26 -37.89
CA PRO A 73 -1.52 -10.05 -38.79
C PRO A 73 -0.74 -8.77 -38.45
N GLU A 74 0.57 -8.92 -38.63
CA GLU A 74 1.66 -7.94 -38.66
C GLU A 74 1.40 -6.69 -39.53
N GLU A 75 1.99 -5.58 -39.05
CA GLU A 75 2.53 -4.39 -39.74
C GLU A 75 1.62 -3.45 -40.56
N GLY A 76 1.61 -2.17 -40.15
CA GLY A 76 1.28 -1.01 -40.98
C GLY A 76 0.35 0.02 -40.32
N GLU A 77 0.90 1.10 -39.77
CA GLU A 77 0.15 2.35 -39.51
C GLU A 77 -0.30 3.01 -40.85
N PRO A 78 -1.22 4.01 -40.91
CA PRO A 78 -2.11 4.61 -39.91
C PRO A 78 -3.57 4.81 -40.41
N THR A 79 -4.40 5.47 -39.58
CA THR A 79 -5.65 6.21 -39.89
C THR A 79 -6.92 5.40 -40.15
N ILE A 80 -7.97 5.61 -39.34
CA ILE A 80 -9.28 6.12 -39.80
C ILE A 80 -9.93 6.98 -38.69
N ALA A 81 -10.39 8.14 -39.15
CA ALA A 81 -11.22 9.18 -38.56
C ALA A 81 -12.06 8.83 -37.31
N TYR A 82 -11.83 9.61 -36.26
CA TYR A 82 -12.82 9.92 -35.24
C TYR A 82 -13.83 10.87 -35.89
N GLU A 83 -15.05 10.40 -36.15
CA GLU A 83 -16.17 11.31 -36.43
C GLU A 83 -16.51 12.04 -35.13
N GLU A 84 -16.35 13.35 -35.21
CA GLU A 84 -16.68 14.39 -34.25
C GLU A 84 -18.13 14.23 -33.77
N ASP A 85 -18.33 13.96 -32.47
CA ASP A 85 -19.47 14.52 -31.77
C ASP A 85 -18.95 15.54 -30.76
N VAL A 86 -19.24 16.79 -31.11
CA VAL A 86 -18.77 18.03 -30.52
C VAL A 86 -19.57 18.28 -29.25
N LEU A 87 -18.90 18.26 -28.10
CA LEU A 87 -19.32 19.09 -26.97
C LEU A 87 -18.31 20.23 -26.83
N GLU A 88 -18.71 21.38 -27.37
CA GLU A 88 -17.97 22.63 -27.43
C GLU A 88 -17.91 23.32 -26.06
N VAL A 89 -16.70 23.25 -25.49
CA VAL A 89 -15.88 24.35 -24.91
C VAL A 89 -16.57 25.44 -24.07
N GLY A 90 -16.20 25.44 -22.80
CA GLY A 90 -15.94 26.63 -21.98
C GLY A 90 -15.21 26.13 -20.73
N GLU A 91 -13.91 26.26 -20.54
CA GLU A 91 -12.92 27.22 -21.00
C GLU A 91 -11.60 26.44 -21.15
N GLU A 92 -10.87 26.66 -22.24
CA GLU A 92 -9.52 26.12 -22.40
C GLU A 92 -8.63 26.64 -21.26
N ILE A 93 -8.10 25.74 -20.44
CA ILE A 93 -6.76 25.96 -19.90
C ILE A 93 -5.89 24.82 -20.38
N ALA A 94 -4.85 25.24 -21.10
CA ALA A 94 -3.85 24.43 -21.73
C ALA A 94 -3.25 23.40 -20.77
N VAL A 95 -2.99 22.22 -21.32
CA VAL A 95 -2.12 21.20 -20.74
C VAL A 95 -0.73 21.81 -20.52
N GLU A 96 -0.45 22.30 -19.33
CA GLU A 96 0.90 22.26 -18.77
C GLU A 96 1.12 20.83 -18.24
N PRO A 97 2.36 20.28 -18.28
CA PRO A 97 2.66 19.16 -17.39
C PRO A 97 2.33 19.71 -16.00
N GLU A 98 1.23 19.29 -15.37
CA GLU A 98 0.86 19.84 -14.07
C GLU A 98 2.10 19.66 -13.20
N ALA A 99 2.78 20.78 -12.96
CA ALA A 99 3.85 20.87 -12.01
C ALA A 99 3.13 20.45 -10.74
N VAL A 100 3.37 19.20 -10.33
CA VAL A 100 2.92 18.70 -9.04
C VAL A 100 3.27 19.83 -8.08
N SER A 101 2.24 20.44 -7.48
CA SER A 101 2.47 21.67 -6.73
C SER A 101 3.58 21.42 -5.73
N ASP A 102 4.42 22.42 -5.44
CA ASP A 102 5.52 22.24 -4.47
C ASP A 102 5.00 21.65 -3.14
N GLU A 103 3.76 22.01 -2.79
CA GLU A 103 2.99 21.47 -1.68
C GLU A 103 2.68 19.97 -1.84
N ALA A 104 2.17 19.55 -3.00
CA ALA A 104 1.91 18.14 -3.30
C ALA A 104 3.21 17.33 -3.36
N HIS A 105 4.29 17.87 -3.92
CA HIS A 105 5.62 17.27 -3.89
C HIS A 105 6.04 16.98 -2.46
N GLN A 106 5.97 18.00 -1.60
CA GLN A 106 6.41 17.88 -0.21
C GLN A 106 5.55 16.89 0.58
N GLN A 107 4.24 16.83 0.29
CA GLN A 107 3.32 15.88 0.89
C GLN A 107 3.59 14.44 0.43
N ILE A 108 3.88 14.22 -0.85
CA ILE A 108 4.29 12.92 -1.41
C ILE A 108 5.56 12.43 -0.71
N ILE A 109 6.60 13.28 -0.62
CA ILE A 109 7.87 12.92 0.03
C ILE A 109 7.69 12.64 1.53
N GLN A 110 6.88 13.45 2.22
CA GLN A 110 6.59 13.25 3.63
C GLN A 110 5.91 11.90 3.87
N LEU A 111 4.87 11.56 3.10
CA LEU A 111 4.17 10.28 3.21
C LEU A 111 5.09 9.11 2.85
N TYR A 112 5.88 9.25 1.79
CA TYR A 112 6.86 8.23 1.42
C TYR A 112 7.88 7.98 2.53
N SER A 113 8.39 9.03 3.18
CA SER A 113 9.35 8.91 4.29
C SER A 113 8.77 8.23 5.54
N GLN A 114 7.44 8.25 5.69
CA GLN A 114 6.71 7.57 6.77
C GLN A 114 6.43 6.08 6.46
N GLY A 115 6.74 5.63 5.23
CA GLY A 115 6.57 4.24 4.81
C GLY A 115 5.26 3.93 4.07
N TYR A 116 4.50 4.94 3.64
CA TYR A 116 3.30 4.74 2.82
C TYR A 116 3.65 4.27 1.40
N THR A 117 2.79 3.43 0.82
CA THR A 117 2.95 2.91 -0.55
C THR A 117 2.49 3.92 -1.61
N MET A 118 2.99 3.79 -2.85
CA MET A 118 2.63 4.69 -3.96
C MET A 118 1.11 4.75 -4.20
N HIS A 119 0.41 3.63 -3.98
CA HIS A 119 -1.03 3.56 -4.12
C HIS A 119 -1.76 4.29 -3.00
N GLU A 120 -1.31 4.18 -1.74
CA GLU A 120 -1.92 4.92 -0.62
C GLU A 120 -1.70 6.43 -0.77
N ILE A 121 -0.52 6.83 -1.25
CA ILE A 121 -0.22 8.24 -1.56
C ILE A 121 -1.11 8.74 -2.71
N SER A 122 -1.39 7.91 -3.72
CA SER A 122 -2.29 8.27 -4.83
C SER A 122 -3.71 8.57 -4.37
N GLN A 123 -4.20 7.83 -3.38
CA GLN A 123 -5.52 8.07 -2.80
C GLN A 123 -5.54 9.31 -1.91
N ALA A 124 -4.46 9.55 -1.16
CA ALA A 124 -4.37 10.68 -0.23
C ALA A 124 -4.23 12.04 -0.95
N VAL A 125 -3.43 12.09 -2.01
CA VAL A 125 -3.14 13.33 -2.75
C VAL A 125 -4.01 13.47 -4.01
N ASN A 126 -4.82 12.46 -4.34
CA ASN A 126 -5.65 12.40 -5.55
C ASN A 126 -4.85 12.54 -6.85
N LEU A 127 -3.63 11.99 -6.86
CA LEU A 127 -2.72 12.03 -8.01
C LEU A 127 -2.52 10.65 -8.60
N ASN A 128 -2.16 10.60 -9.88
CA ASN A 128 -1.84 9.35 -10.55
C ASN A 128 -0.60 8.68 -9.93
N THR A 129 -0.61 7.35 -9.82
CA THR A 129 0.52 6.55 -9.30
C THR A 129 1.82 6.76 -10.09
N ILE A 130 1.74 6.99 -11.40
CA ILE A 130 2.89 7.28 -12.27
C ILE A 130 3.51 8.63 -11.90
N THR A 131 2.70 9.64 -11.64
CA THR A 131 3.16 10.96 -11.21
C THR A 131 3.88 10.86 -9.87
N ILE A 132 3.32 10.13 -8.91
CA ILE A 132 3.95 9.89 -7.60
C ILE A 132 5.27 9.12 -7.73
N GLN A 133 5.31 8.12 -8.61
CA GLN A 133 6.53 7.37 -8.88
C GLN A 133 7.65 8.29 -9.37
N ASN A 134 7.37 9.14 -10.35
CA ASN A 134 8.36 10.10 -10.87
C ASN A 134 8.88 11.05 -9.77
N VAL A 135 7.99 11.51 -8.89
CA VAL A 135 8.36 12.41 -7.76
C VAL A 135 9.24 11.69 -6.73
N VAL A 136 8.91 10.44 -6.41
CA VAL A 136 9.69 9.63 -5.46
C VAL A 136 11.04 9.24 -6.06
N ASP A 137 11.07 8.87 -7.34
CA ASP A 137 12.30 8.51 -8.05
C ASP A 137 13.28 9.69 -8.08
N ASP A 138 12.80 10.91 -8.40
CA ASP A 138 13.61 12.13 -8.35
C ASP A 138 14.14 12.43 -6.93
N TYR A 139 13.32 12.23 -5.89
CA TYR A 139 13.76 12.40 -4.50
C TYR A 139 14.82 11.38 -4.06
N ILE A 140 14.75 10.14 -4.55
CA ILE A 140 15.75 9.11 -4.24
C ILE A 140 17.05 9.40 -4.99
N GLU A 141 16.98 9.88 -6.23
CA GLU A 141 18.15 10.18 -7.07
C GLU A 141 18.91 11.42 -6.59
N ASN A 142 18.21 12.44 -6.09
CA ASN A 142 18.79 13.69 -5.57
C ASN A 142 19.19 13.66 -4.08
N ARG A 143 19.23 12.48 -3.44
CA ARG A 143 19.56 12.30 -2.02
C ARG A 143 21.03 11.96 -1.78
#